data_AF-A0A3L7VEP7-F1
#
_entry.id   AF-A0A3L7VEP7-F1
#
_cell.length_a   1.000
_cell.length_b   1.000
_cell.length_c   1.000
_cell.angle_alpha   90.00
_cell.angle_beta   90.00
_cell.angle_gamma   90.00
#
_symmetry.space_group_name_H-M   'P 1'
#
loop_
_entity.id
_entity.type
_entity.pdbx_description
1 polymer ?
#
loop_
_entity_poly.entity_id
_entity_poly.type
_entity_poly.pdbx_seq_one_letter_code
_entity_poly.pdbx_strand_id
1 'polypeptide(L)'
;MANLVAEAIAARKHAIVEAGTGVGKSLAYLVPAVLAATADQAEPQAVAEPDWDAEELAATSGANRPRRVVISTHTIALQEQLVTKDIPLVAAVMPREFSAVLVKGRGNYVSLRRLTLALERSGSLFPDEGERAELLAVAAWARQTTDGSLADLPALPADAVWDEVASDSGNCMGRACPTYQQCHYYAARRRMQHAQLLVVNHALYFADLAVRRSGASLLPPHDIVIFDEAHTIESVASDHLGVGVSSGGVERVLSKLHSERTHRGLLV
;
A
#
# COMPACT_ATOMS: atom_id res chain seq x y z
N MET A 1 2.05 16.86 -21.35
CA MET A 1 1.73 16.15 -20.09
C MET A 1 2.73 16.49 -18.98
N ALA A 2 4.03 16.19 -19.12
CA ALA A 2 5.00 16.39 -18.02
C ALA A 2 5.05 17.83 -17.46
N ASN A 3 5.09 18.86 -18.32
CA ASN A 3 5.08 20.26 -17.87
C ASN A 3 3.81 20.60 -17.08
N LEU A 4 2.64 20.14 -17.54
CA LEU A 4 1.37 20.35 -16.84
C LEU A 4 1.38 19.70 -15.46
N VAL A 5 1.92 18.48 -15.34
CA VAL A 5 2.07 17.80 -14.04
C VAL A 5 3.04 18.56 -13.14
N ALA A 6 4.18 19.02 -13.67
CA ALA A 6 5.17 19.80 -12.93
C ALA A 6 4.58 21.13 -12.40
N GLU A 7 3.87 21.86 -13.27
CA GLU A 7 3.18 23.11 -12.90
C GLU A 7 2.11 22.87 -11.83
N ALA A 8 1.31 21.79 -11.97
CA ALA A 8 0.29 21.45 -10.98
C ALA A 8 0.90 21.14 -9.61
N ILE A 9 2.01 20.39 -9.57
CA ILE A 9 2.75 20.10 -8.35
C ILE A 9 3.31 21.38 -7.73
N ALA A 10 3.95 22.24 -8.54
CA ALA A 10 4.54 23.49 -8.07
C ALA A 10 3.47 24.46 -7.53
N ALA A 11 2.36 24.60 -8.23
CA ALA A 11 1.25 25.46 -7.86
C ALA A 11 0.34 24.88 -6.77
N ARG A 12 0.56 23.62 -6.33
CA ARG A 12 -0.31 22.86 -5.42
C ARG A 12 -1.78 22.84 -5.88
N LYS A 13 -1.98 22.60 -7.19
CA LYS A 13 -3.31 22.52 -7.83
C LYS A 13 -3.58 21.11 -8.32
N HIS A 14 -4.85 20.81 -8.55
CA HIS A 14 -5.26 19.59 -9.24
C HIS A 14 -5.08 19.75 -10.75
N ALA A 15 -4.57 18.70 -11.40
CA ALA A 15 -4.55 18.58 -12.85
C ALA A 15 -5.24 17.28 -13.25
N ILE A 16 -6.06 17.36 -14.29
CA ILE A 16 -6.69 16.21 -14.93
C ILE A 16 -6.07 16.13 -16.33
N VAL A 17 -5.54 14.96 -16.67
CA VAL A 17 -4.86 14.75 -17.94
C VAL A 17 -5.44 13.54 -18.63
N GLU A 18 -5.98 13.74 -19.83
CA GLU A 18 -6.29 12.64 -20.72
C GLU A 18 -5.06 12.33 -21.57
N ALA A 19 -4.65 11.07 -21.57
CA ALA A 19 -3.49 10.62 -22.34
C ALA A 19 -3.76 9.22 -22.90
N GLY A 20 -3.54 9.06 -24.21
CA GLY A 20 -3.75 7.81 -24.92
C GLY A 20 -2.87 6.66 -24.38
N THR A 21 -3.16 5.44 -24.80
CA THR A 21 -2.28 4.29 -24.53
C THR A 21 -0.95 4.46 -25.29
N GLY A 22 0.17 4.07 -24.67
CA GLY A 22 1.48 4.08 -25.33
C GLY A 22 2.20 5.45 -25.43
N VAL A 23 1.59 6.55 -24.98
CA VAL A 23 2.20 7.91 -25.07
C VAL A 23 3.25 8.22 -24.01
N GLY A 24 3.65 7.23 -23.20
CA GLY A 24 4.61 7.43 -22.10
C GLY A 24 4.00 8.10 -20.87
N LYS A 25 2.73 7.82 -20.55
CA LYS A 25 2.02 8.36 -19.37
C LYS A 25 2.82 8.24 -18.08
N SER A 26 3.34 7.05 -17.79
CA SER A 26 4.11 6.76 -16.58
C SER A 26 5.28 7.72 -16.41
N LEU A 27 6.12 7.87 -17.45
CA LEU A 27 7.28 8.77 -17.40
C LEU A 27 6.86 10.23 -17.25
N ALA A 28 5.78 10.63 -17.92
CA ALA A 28 5.31 11.99 -17.89
C ALA A 28 4.82 12.44 -16.51
N TYR A 29 4.37 11.54 -15.64
CA TYR A 29 4.08 11.86 -14.24
C TYR A 29 5.21 11.48 -13.27
N LEU A 30 6.00 10.44 -13.56
CA LEU A 30 7.09 9.99 -12.69
C LEU A 30 8.24 10.99 -12.61
N VAL A 31 8.66 11.55 -13.74
CA VAL A 31 9.77 12.51 -13.77
C VAL A 31 9.49 13.75 -12.90
N PRO A 32 8.38 14.49 -13.09
CA PRO A 32 8.08 15.63 -12.23
C PRO A 32 7.79 15.23 -10.78
N ALA A 33 7.23 14.04 -10.53
CA ALA A 33 7.05 13.50 -9.18
C ALA A 33 8.37 13.30 -8.44
N VAL A 34 9.33 12.63 -9.08
CA VAL A 34 10.66 12.37 -8.49
C VAL A 34 11.42 13.66 -8.27
N LEU A 35 11.37 14.60 -9.23
CA LEU A 35 11.97 15.93 -9.05
C LEU A 35 11.39 16.66 -7.84
N ALA A 36 10.08 16.58 -7.63
CA ALA A 36 9.44 17.17 -6.46
C ALA A 36 9.80 16.45 -5.15
N ALA A 37 9.91 15.12 -5.18
CA ALA A 37 10.26 14.29 -4.02
C ALA A 37 11.73 14.43 -3.57
N THR A 38 12.59 14.88 -4.47
CA THR A 38 14.04 15.06 -4.27
C THR A 38 14.44 16.54 -4.31
N ALA A 39 13.49 17.46 -4.23
CA ALA A 39 13.73 18.90 -4.33
C ALA A 39 14.66 19.44 -3.22
N ASP A 40 14.62 18.80 -2.05
CA ASP A 40 15.48 19.04 -0.89
C ASP A 40 16.93 18.58 -1.09
N GLN A 41 17.17 17.67 -2.04
CA GLN A 41 18.50 17.21 -2.42
C GLN A 41 19.19 18.11 -3.46
N ALA A 42 18.56 19.22 -3.87
CA ALA A 42 19.22 20.17 -4.76
C ALA A 42 20.47 20.73 -4.07
N GLU A 43 21.63 20.66 -4.73
CA GLU A 43 22.79 21.45 -4.33
C GLU A 43 22.35 22.90 -4.13
N PRO A 44 22.75 23.58 -3.05
CA PRO A 44 22.52 25.00 -2.94
C PRO A 44 23.15 25.64 -4.19
N GLN A 45 22.30 26.19 -5.05
CA GLN A 45 22.78 27.09 -6.10
C GLN A 45 23.67 28.10 -5.40
N ALA A 46 24.92 28.25 -5.87
CA ALA A 46 25.81 29.30 -5.41
C ALA A 46 25.01 30.61 -5.46
N VAL A 47 24.63 31.11 -4.28
CA VAL A 47 23.79 32.28 -4.14
C VAL A 47 24.56 33.43 -4.76
N ALA A 48 24.12 33.87 -5.94
CA ALA A 48 24.45 35.19 -6.42
C ALA A 48 23.83 36.16 -5.43
N GLU A 49 24.70 36.88 -4.70
CA GLU A 49 24.48 37.99 -3.76
C GLU A 49 23.22 37.92 -2.86
N PRO A 50 23.37 37.85 -1.52
CA PRO A 50 22.22 37.80 -0.63
C PRO A 50 21.44 39.12 -0.69
N ASP A 51 20.20 39.03 -1.17
CA ASP A 51 19.18 40.06 -1.01
C ASP A 51 18.58 39.93 0.40
N TRP A 52 18.79 40.94 1.24
CA TRP A 52 18.49 40.92 2.67
C TRP A 52 16.99 41.03 2.99
N ASP A 53 16.14 41.09 1.95
CA ASP A 53 14.69 41.25 2.07
C ASP A 53 13.90 39.93 1.90
N ALA A 54 14.56 38.79 1.63
CA ALA A 54 13.89 37.52 1.32
C ALA A 54 13.73 36.53 2.49
N GLU A 55 14.31 36.81 3.66
CA GLU A 55 14.31 35.86 4.80
C GLU A 55 12.94 35.72 5.49
N GLU A 56 11.98 36.62 5.25
CA GLU A 56 10.74 36.67 6.02
C GLU A 56 9.62 35.72 5.51
N LEU A 57 9.80 35.05 4.36
CA LEU A 57 8.80 34.14 3.78
C LEU A 57 9.13 32.64 3.93
N ALA A 58 10.32 32.28 4.42
CA ALA A 58 10.76 30.89 4.56
C ALA A 58 10.30 30.20 5.87
N ALA A 59 9.68 30.94 6.79
CA ALA A 59 9.43 30.48 8.16
C ALA A 59 8.08 29.76 8.42
N THR A 60 7.30 29.43 7.38
CA THR A 60 5.97 28.78 7.54
C THR A 60 5.82 27.40 6.88
N SER A 61 6.89 26.60 6.77
CA SER A 61 6.74 25.15 6.48
C SER A 61 7.34 24.30 7.60
N GLY A 62 6.46 23.79 8.47
CA GLY A 62 6.81 22.87 9.53
C GLY A 62 7.54 21.63 9.04
N ALA A 63 8.64 21.31 9.75
CA ALA A 63 9.45 20.10 9.69
C ALA A 63 9.99 19.71 8.30
N ASN A 64 11.31 19.84 8.16
CA ASN A 64 12.18 19.42 7.07
C ASN A 64 12.09 17.90 6.77
N ARG A 65 10.93 17.43 6.29
CA ARG A 65 10.75 16.06 5.80
C ARG A 65 10.82 16.07 4.27
N PRO A 66 11.49 15.08 3.65
CA PRO A 66 11.47 14.93 2.21
C PRO A 66 10.02 14.81 1.73
N ARG A 67 9.70 15.47 0.61
CA ARG A 67 8.36 15.42 0.04
C ARG A 67 8.05 13.99 -0.38
N ARG A 68 6.84 13.53 -0.05
CA ARG A 68 6.41 12.17 -0.38
C ARG A 68 5.32 12.18 -1.44
N VAL A 69 5.48 11.30 -2.41
CA VAL A 69 4.55 11.11 -3.52
C VAL A 69 3.91 9.74 -3.42
N VAL A 70 2.58 9.70 -3.57
CA VAL A 70 1.82 8.45 -3.71
C VAL A 70 1.35 8.32 -5.15
N ILE A 71 1.65 7.19 -5.77
CA ILE A 71 1.12 6.80 -7.08
C ILE A 71 0.11 5.69 -6.83
N SER A 72 -1.16 6.02 -7.05
CA SER A 72 -2.28 5.10 -6.92
C SER A 72 -2.63 4.55 -8.30
N THR A 73 -2.76 3.23 -8.39
CA THR A 73 -3.05 2.51 -9.64
C THR A 73 -4.19 1.53 -9.44
N HIS A 74 -4.86 1.17 -10.53
CA HIS A 74 -5.96 0.21 -10.48
C HIS A 74 -5.49 -1.26 -10.49
N THR A 75 -4.69 -1.64 -11.50
CA THR A 75 -4.37 -3.05 -11.78
C THR A 75 -3.01 -3.48 -11.24
N ILE A 76 -2.89 -4.77 -10.89
CA ILE A 76 -1.62 -5.39 -10.49
C ILE A 76 -0.58 -5.29 -11.63
N ALA A 77 -1.00 -5.50 -12.88
CA ALA A 77 -0.11 -5.41 -14.04
C ALA A 77 0.54 -4.03 -14.20
N LEU A 78 -0.22 -2.94 -13.98
CA LEU A 78 0.35 -1.59 -14.03
C LEU A 78 1.31 -1.34 -12.86
N GLN A 79 1.00 -1.85 -11.66
CA GLN A 79 1.92 -1.76 -10.51
C GLN A 79 3.23 -2.47 -10.79
N GLU A 80 3.17 -3.67 -11.34
CA GLU A 80 4.36 -4.43 -11.73
C GLU A 80 5.16 -3.69 -12.80
N GLN A 81 4.50 -3.13 -13.82
CA GLN A 81 5.18 -2.34 -14.85
C GLN A 81 5.89 -1.13 -14.24
N LEU A 82 5.23 -0.38 -13.35
CA LEU A 82 5.85 0.76 -12.68
C LEU A 82 7.06 0.36 -11.85
N VAL A 83 6.93 -0.69 -11.04
CA VAL A 83 7.96 -1.09 -10.08
C VAL A 83 9.15 -1.79 -10.76
N THR A 84 8.90 -2.58 -11.80
CA THR A 84 9.94 -3.40 -12.45
C THR A 84 10.59 -2.72 -13.66
N LYS A 85 9.93 -1.74 -14.28
CA LYS A 85 10.43 -1.07 -15.49
C LYS A 85 10.50 0.43 -15.35
N ASP A 86 9.37 1.10 -15.15
CA ASP A 86 9.31 2.57 -15.32
C ASP A 86 10.08 3.30 -14.21
N ILE A 87 9.95 2.89 -12.95
CA ILE A 87 10.69 3.46 -11.81
C ILE A 87 12.21 3.18 -11.94
N PRO A 88 12.67 1.94 -12.18
CA PRO A 88 14.08 1.68 -12.44
C PRO A 88 14.65 2.48 -13.62
N LEU A 89 13.87 2.67 -14.69
CA LEU A 89 14.28 3.49 -15.83
C LEU A 89 14.47 4.95 -15.43
N VAL A 90 13.53 5.53 -14.66
CA VAL A 90 13.68 6.90 -14.13
C VAL A 90 14.87 6.98 -13.18
N ALA A 91 15.06 6.01 -12.30
CA ALA A 91 16.22 5.97 -11.40
C ALA A 91 17.56 5.93 -12.15
N ALA A 92 17.63 5.24 -13.29
CA ALA A 92 18.85 5.13 -14.09
C ALA A 92 19.24 6.43 -14.82
N VAL A 93 18.27 7.29 -15.13
CA VAL A 93 18.51 8.54 -15.88
C VAL A 93 18.52 9.79 -15.00
N MET A 94 17.99 9.70 -13.79
CA MET A 94 17.87 10.83 -12.89
C MET A 94 19.20 11.11 -12.16
N PRO A 95 19.61 12.38 -12.02
CA PRO A 95 20.85 12.75 -11.34
C PRO A 95 20.74 12.67 -9.79
N ARG A 96 19.60 12.20 -9.26
CA ARG A 96 19.27 12.20 -7.84
C ARG A 96 18.80 10.82 -7.41
N GLU A 97 19.28 10.36 -6.26
CA GLU A 97 18.84 9.12 -5.67
C GLU A 97 17.46 9.29 -5.01
N PHE A 98 16.57 8.34 -5.27
CA PHE A 98 15.28 8.29 -4.61
C PHE A 98 14.88 6.87 -4.24
N SER A 99 14.03 6.77 -3.23
CA SER A 99 13.49 5.50 -2.74
C SER A 99 12.03 5.30 -3.16
N ALA A 100 11.75 4.15 -3.75
CA ALA A 100 10.40 3.76 -4.17
C ALA A 100 10.02 2.41 -3.56
N VAL A 101 8.78 2.28 -3.08
CA VAL A 101 8.27 1.02 -2.53
C VAL A 101 6.84 0.74 -3.00
N LEU A 102 6.57 -0.53 -3.28
CA LEU A 102 5.22 -1.05 -3.48
C LEU A 102 4.59 -1.34 -2.11
N VAL A 103 3.45 -0.71 -1.84
CA VAL A 103 2.70 -0.87 -0.60
C VAL A 103 1.48 -1.75 -0.85
N LYS A 104 1.47 -2.90 -0.16
CA LYS A 104 0.41 -3.90 -0.25
C LYS A 104 -0.47 -3.87 1.00
N GLY A 105 -1.71 -4.33 0.89
CA GLY A 105 -2.59 -4.51 2.04
C GLY A 105 -2.03 -5.58 3.00
N ARG A 106 -2.39 -5.51 4.28
CA ARG A 106 -1.86 -6.40 5.33
C ARG A 106 -2.00 -7.89 5.00
N GLY A 107 -3.16 -8.30 4.47
CA GLY A 107 -3.43 -9.70 4.09
C GLY A 107 -2.54 -10.24 2.97
N ASN A 108 -1.72 -9.40 2.33
CA ASN A 108 -0.73 -9.85 1.34
C ASN A 108 0.59 -10.31 1.98
N TYR A 109 0.73 -10.28 3.31
CA TYR A 109 1.95 -10.69 3.98
C TYR A 109 1.70 -11.91 4.85
N VAL A 110 2.60 -12.90 4.83
CA VAL A 110 2.54 -14.03 5.74
C VAL A 110 2.82 -13.59 7.19
N SER A 111 2.09 -14.16 8.14
CA SER A 111 2.34 -14.01 9.57
C SER A 111 3.04 -15.24 10.10
N LEU A 112 4.32 -15.10 10.47
CA LEU A 112 5.12 -16.21 11.02
C LEU A 112 4.45 -16.86 12.24
N ARG A 113 3.81 -16.07 13.11
CA ARG A 113 3.07 -16.60 14.26
C ARG A 113 1.86 -17.43 13.82
N ARG A 114 1.06 -16.92 12.88
CA ARG A 114 -0.15 -17.64 12.43
C ARG A 114 0.22 -18.89 11.64
N LEU A 115 1.28 -18.82 10.83
CA LEU A 115 1.87 -19.97 10.16
C LEU A 115 2.27 -21.06 11.16
N THR A 116 2.96 -20.72 12.25
CA THR A 116 3.29 -21.70 13.31
C THR A 116 2.03 -22.33 13.91
N LEU A 117 1.03 -21.52 14.26
CA LEU A 117 -0.24 -22.01 14.82
C LEU A 117 -1.01 -22.90 13.84
N ALA A 118 -1.00 -22.57 12.55
CA ALA A 118 -1.64 -23.35 11.50
C ALA A 118 -0.93 -24.71 11.32
N LEU A 119 0.40 -24.74 11.39
CA LEU A 119 1.17 -26.00 11.34
C LEU A 119 0.87 -26.89 12.54
N GLU A 120 0.83 -26.34 13.76
CA GLU A 120 0.49 -27.06 14.99
C GLU A 120 -0.92 -27.66 14.96
N ARG A 121 -1.86 -26.98 14.29
CA ARG A 121 -3.28 -27.36 14.20
C ARG A 121 -3.67 -27.97 12.86
N SER A 122 -2.68 -28.30 12.02
CA SER A 122 -2.87 -28.69 10.62
C SER A 122 -3.87 -29.83 10.44
N GLY A 123 -3.81 -30.86 11.30
CA GLY A 123 -4.75 -32.00 11.25
C GLY A 123 -6.20 -31.69 11.62
N SER A 124 -6.47 -30.55 12.26
CA SER A 124 -7.83 -30.10 12.60
C SER A 124 -8.36 -29.01 11.68
N LEU A 125 -7.48 -28.16 11.12
CA LEU A 125 -7.83 -27.05 10.25
C LEU A 125 -8.01 -27.48 8.79
N PHE A 126 -7.20 -28.44 8.34
CA PHE A 126 -7.13 -28.86 6.94
C PHE A 126 -7.40 -30.37 6.84
N PRO A 127 -8.65 -30.79 6.63
CA PRO A 127 -8.98 -32.20 6.45
C PRO A 127 -8.43 -32.75 5.12
N ASP A 128 -8.32 -31.88 4.10
CA ASP A 128 -7.76 -32.23 2.80
C ASP A 128 -6.23 -32.42 2.86
N GLU A 129 -5.72 -33.37 2.08
CA GLU A 129 -4.27 -33.63 2.04
C GLU A 129 -3.53 -32.63 1.15
N GLY A 130 -4.19 -32.09 0.12
CA GLY A 130 -3.65 -31.02 -0.73
C GLY A 130 -3.44 -29.73 0.04
N GLU A 131 -4.44 -29.27 0.80
CA GLU A 131 -4.33 -28.08 1.65
C GLU A 131 -3.20 -28.19 2.68
N ARG A 132 -3.01 -29.39 3.27
CA ARG A 132 -1.88 -29.66 4.17
C ARG A 132 -0.52 -29.59 3.46
N ALA A 133 -0.44 -30.09 2.23
CA ALA A 133 0.78 -29.99 1.42
C ALA A 133 1.09 -28.53 1.05
N GLU A 134 0.07 -27.74 0.70
CA GLU A 134 0.20 -26.31 0.44
C GLU A 134 0.68 -25.54 1.69
N LEU A 135 0.12 -25.83 2.87
CA LEU A 135 0.57 -25.22 4.13
C LEU A 135 2.07 -25.51 4.38
N LEU A 136 2.52 -26.74 4.13
CA LEU A 136 3.93 -27.11 4.25
C LEU A 136 4.80 -26.38 3.22
N ALA A 137 4.31 -26.19 2.00
CA ALA A 137 4.99 -25.42 0.96
C ALA A 137 5.14 -23.94 1.36
N VAL A 138 4.07 -23.33 1.87
CA VAL A 138 4.10 -21.96 2.42
C VAL A 138 5.10 -21.87 3.58
N ALA A 139 5.13 -22.87 4.47
CA ALA A 139 6.10 -22.92 5.57
C ALA A 139 7.56 -23.03 5.10
N ALA A 140 7.81 -23.81 4.05
CA ALA A 140 9.13 -23.92 3.45
C ALA A 140 9.58 -22.61 2.79
N TRP A 141 8.67 -21.96 2.07
CA TRP A 141 8.90 -20.66 1.42
C TRP A 141 9.12 -19.53 2.45
N ALA A 142 8.34 -19.49 3.53
CA ALA A 142 8.43 -18.45 4.56
C ALA A 142 9.81 -18.39 5.26
N ARG A 143 10.59 -19.48 5.21
CA ARG A 143 11.98 -19.51 5.72
C ARG A 143 13.00 -18.87 4.78
N GLN A 144 12.65 -18.66 3.51
CA GLN A 144 13.56 -18.22 2.45
C GLN A 144 13.17 -16.87 1.85
N THR A 145 11.88 -16.50 1.94
CA THR A 145 11.38 -15.22 1.41
C THR A 145 12.02 -14.02 2.10
N THR A 146 12.27 -12.98 1.31
CA THR A 146 12.82 -11.71 1.82
C THR A 146 11.71 -10.75 2.24
N ASP A 147 10.61 -10.68 1.48
CA ASP A 147 9.55 -9.70 1.71
C ASP A 147 8.27 -10.30 2.29
N GLY A 148 8.14 -11.63 2.30
CA GLY A 148 7.03 -12.38 2.85
C GLY A 148 5.68 -12.06 2.21
N SER A 149 5.68 -11.58 0.97
CA SER A 149 4.45 -11.22 0.27
C SER A 149 3.88 -12.38 -0.55
N LEU A 150 2.55 -12.46 -0.65
CA LEU A 150 1.85 -13.46 -1.46
C LEU A 150 2.30 -13.45 -2.93
N ALA A 151 2.67 -12.27 -3.45
CA ALA A 151 3.16 -12.10 -4.81
C ALA A 151 4.55 -12.74 -5.05
N ASP A 152 5.33 -12.98 -4.00
CA ASP A 152 6.66 -13.62 -4.05
C ASP A 152 6.56 -15.16 -3.88
N LEU A 153 5.34 -15.69 -3.75
CA LEU A 153 5.10 -17.12 -3.55
C LEU A 153 5.13 -17.85 -4.92
N PRO A 154 5.93 -18.93 -5.09
CA PRO A 154 6.08 -19.59 -6.41
C PRO A 154 4.80 -20.17 -7.00
N ALA A 155 3.87 -20.60 -6.15
CA ALA A 155 2.57 -21.11 -6.52
C ALA A 155 1.55 -20.59 -5.52
N LEU A 156 0.45 -19.99 -6.00
CA LEU A 156 -0.59 -19.45 -5.13
C LEU A 156 -1.30 -20.62 -4.40
N PRO A 157 -1.36 -20.60 -3.06
CA PRO A 157 -2.13 -21.58 -2.30
C PRO A 157 -3.63 -21.29 -2.43
N ALA A 158 -4.46 -22.24 -2.01
CA ALA A 158 -5.88 -22.02 -1.84
C ALA A 158 -6.17 -20.91 -0.81
N ASP A 159 -7.25 -20.16 -1.03
CA ASP A 159 -7.66 -19.06 -0.14
C ASP A 159 -7.84 -19.55 1.30
N ALA A 160 -8.38 -20.75 1.51
CA ALA A 160 -8.54 -21.35 2.84
C ALA A 160 -7.20 -21.53 3.60
N VAL A 161 -6.13 -21.88 2.88
CA VAL A 161 -4.78 -22.00 3.45
C VAL A 161 -4.19 -20.62 3.72
N TRP A 162 -4.30 -19.70 2.77
CA TRP A 162 -3.75 -18.36 2.92
C TRP A 162 -4.43 -17.57 4.05
N ASP A 163 -5.76 -17.64 4.14
CA ASP A 163 -6.53 -16.94 5.16
C ASP A 163 -6.10 -17.31 6.58
N GLU A 164 -5.64 -18.54 6.81
CA GLU A 164 -5.14 -19.02 8.10
C GLU A 164 -3.74 -18.52 8.44
N VAL A 165 -2.89 -18.23 7.45
CA VAL A 165 -1.48 -17.87 7.64
C VAL A 165 -1.18 -16.38 7.39
N ALA A 166 -2.05 -15.68 6.65
CA ALA A 166 -1.89 -14.28 6.30
C ALA A 166 -1.89 -13.36 7.53
N SER A 167 -1.23 -12.22 7.46
CA SER A 167 -1.30 -11.21 8.52
C SER A 167 -2.70 -10.60 8.57
N ASP A 168 -3.30 -10.61 9.75
CA ASP A 168 -4.62 -10.06 10.02
C ASP A 168 -4.52 -9.00 11.13
N SER A 169 -5.32 -7.94 11.05
CA SER A 169 -5.36 -6.88 12.06
C SER A 169 -6.07 -7.28 13.35
N GLY A 170 -7.06 -8.16 13.29
CA GLY A 170 -7.82 -8.60 14.47
C GLY A 170 -7.03 -9.49 15.41
N ASN A 171 -6.12 -10.33 14.88
CA ASN A 171 -5.29 -11.24 15.67
C ASN A 171 -3.84 -10.74 15.87
N CYS A 172 -3.49 -9.55 15.37
CA CYS A 172 -2.11 -9.05 15.49
C CYS A 172 -1.82 -8.55 16.91
N MET A 173 -0.76 -9.07 17.53
CA MET A 173 -0.27 -8.60 18.83
C MET A 173 0.63 -7.35 18.75
N GLY A 174 0.86 -6.82 17.53
CA GLY A 174 1.74 -5.68 17.31
C GLY A 174 3.13 -5.88 17.90
N ARG A 175 3.59 -4.91 18.69
CA ARG A 175 4.92 -4.95 19.34
C ARG A 175 5.07 -6.07 20.38
N ALA A 176 3.96 -6.60 20.91
CA ALA A 176 3.98 -7.73 21.84
C ALA A 176 4.08 -9.09 21.12
N CYS A 177 4.07 -9.12 19.78
CA CYS A 177 4.20 -10.36 19.02
C CYS A 177 5.61 -10.95 19.20
N PRO A 178 5.75 -12.26 19.54
CA PRO A 178 7.06 -12.90 19.68
C PRO A 178 7.95 -12.81 18.43
N THR A 179 7.32 -12.75 17.24
CA THR A 179 8.01 -12.66 15.95
C THR A 179 8.03 -11.24 15.37
N TYR A 180 7.77 -10.19 16.18
CA TYR A 180 7.67 -8.80 15.69
C TYR A 180 8.90 -8.33 14.90
N GLN A 181 10.10 -8.67 15.35
CA GLN A 181 11.34 -8.26 14.69
C GLN A 181 11.49 -8.86 13.28
N GLN A 182 11.02 -10.09 13.10
CA GLN A 182 11.04 -10.83 11.84
C GLN A 182 9.74 -10.66 11.03
N CYS A 183 8.80 -9.83 11.50
CA CYS A 183 7.50 -9.69 10.86
C CYS A 183 7.60 -8.91 9.54
N HIS A 184 7.35 -9.60 8.43
CA HIS A 184 7.37 -9.05 7.08
C HIS A 184 6.46 -7.84 6.90
N TYR A 185 5.22 -7.89 7.43
CA TYR A 185 4.30 -6.76 7.38
C TYR A 185 4.87 -5.51 8.06
N TYR A 186 5.43 -5.65 9.27
CA TYR A 186 6.03 -4.50 9.97
C TYR A 186 7.34 -4.05 9.33
N ALA A 187 8.12 -4.96 8.71
CA ALA A 187 9.28 -4.59 7.91
C ALA A 187 8.89 -3.77 6.68
N ALA A 188 7.85 -4.17 5.93
CA ALA A 188 7.28 -3.38 4.85
C ALA A 188 6.73 -2.03 5.35
N ARG A 189 6.06 -2.03 6.52
CA ARG A 189 5.56 -0.81 7.15
C ARG A 189 6.68 0.16 7.51
N ARG A 190 7.83 -0.32 7.98
CA ARG A 190 9.01 0.53 8.24
C ARG A 190 9.60 1.08 6.94
N ARG A 191 9.77 0.23 5.92
CA ARG A 191 10.26 0.66 4.59
C ARG A 191 9.43 1.81 4.00
N MET A 192 8.11 1.71 4.03
CA MET A 192 7.24 2.78 3.52
C MET A 192 7.29 4.09 4.31
N GLN A 193 7.68 4.09 5.59
CA GLN A 193 7.84 5.33 6.36
C GLN A 193 9.03 6.16 5.88
N HIS A 194 10.03 5.53 5.27
CA HIS A 194 11.25 6.18 4.81
C HIS A 194 11.29 6.39 3.28
N ALA A 195 10.35 5.81 2.54
CA ALA A 195 10.29 5.96 1.09
C ALA A 195 9.76 7.34 0.66
N GLN A 196 10.30 7.87 -0.44
CA GLN A 196 9.84 9.09 -1.10
C GLN A 196 8.68 8.82 -2.06
N LEU A 197 8.71 7.67 -2.75
CA LEU A 197 7.69 7.26 -3.70
C LEU A 197 6.97 6.01 -3.21
N LEU A 198 5.65 6.10 -3.05
CA LEU A 198 4.79 4.99 -2.65
C LEU A 198 3.89 4.58 -3.81
N VAL A 199 4.05 3.35 -4.30
CA VAL A 199 3.11 2.78 -5.27
C VAL A 199 2.05 2.00 -4.49
N VAL A 200 0.77 2.33 -4.68
CA VAL A 200 -0.37 1.72 -3.98
C VAL A 200 -1.46 1.34 -4.98
N ASN A 201 -2.32 0.40 -4.58
CA ASN A 201 -3.62 0.23 -5.26
C ASN A 201 -4.59 1.36 -4.85
N HIS A 202 -5.48 1.79 -5.74
CA HIS A 202 -6.65 2.65 -5.44
C HIS A 202 -7.41 2.20 -4.20
N ALA A 203 -7.72 0.91 -4.07
CA ALA A 203 -8.43 0.35 -2.93
C ALA A 203 -7.74 0.68 -1.60
N LEU A 204 -6.41 0.50 -1.55
CA LEU A 204 -5.62 0.81 -0.35
C LEU A 204 -5.58 2.31 -0.05
N TYR A 205 -5.50 3.15 -1.09
CA TYR A 205 -5.51 4.60 -0.93
C TYR A 205 -6.85 5.10 -0.38
N PHE A 206 -7.98 4.62 -0.91
CA PHE A 206 -9.30 5.02 -0.42
C PHE A 206 -9.60 4.44 0.96
N ALA A 207 -9.13 3.23 1.28
CA ALA A 207 -9.19 2.68 2.63
C ALA A 207 -8.38 3.53 3.64
N ASP A 208 -7.20 4.03 3.25
CA ASP A 208 -6.43 4.97 4.08
C ASP A 208 -7.21 6.26 4.32
N LEU A 209 -7.82 6.83 3.29
CA LEU A 209 -8.62 8.06 3.40
C LEU A 209 -9.83 7.87 4.31
N ALA A 210 -10.51 6.72 4.24
CA ALA A 210 -11.63 6.38 5.12
C ALA A 210 -11.21 6.34 6.59
N VAL A 211 -10.10 5.66 6.89
CA VAL A 211 -9.62 5.46 8.27
C VAL A 211 -9.00 6.73 8.87
N ARG A 212 -8.44 7.63 8.03
CA ARG A 212 -7.94 8.95 8.45
C ARG A 212 -9.00 9.83 9.07
N ARG A 213 -10.26 9.69 8.66
CA ARG A 213 -11.39 10.42 9.27
C ARG A 213 -11.59 10.06 10.74
N SER A 214 -11.16 8.87 11.15
CA SER A 214 -11.22 8.36 12.52
C SER A 214 -9.90 8.51 13.29
N GLY A 215 -8.94 9.27 12.76
CA GLY A 215 -7.65 9.56 13.42
C GLY A 215 -6.56 8.50 13.29
N ALA A 216 -6.77 7.46 12.48
CA ALA A 216 -5.77 6.43 12.18
C ALA A 216 -5.25 6.53 10.74
N SER A 217 -4.09 5.96 10.41
CA SER A 217 -3.60 5.97 9.03
C SER A 217 -2.91 4.68 8.60
N LEU A 218 -3.16 4.30 7.35
CA LEU A 218 -2.52 3.18 6.66
C LEU A 218 -1.36 3.65 5.76
N LEU A 219 -1.31 4.90 5.33
CA LEU A 219 -0.16 5.45 4.62
C LEU A 219 0.54 6.50 5.51
N PRO A 220 1.86 6.74 5.35
CA PRO A 220 2.47 7.92 5.96
C PRO A 220 1.86 9.20 5.37
N PRO A 221 2.01 10.34 6.05
CA PRO A 221 1.71 11.64 5.45
C PRO A 221 2.45 11.82 4.12
N HIS A 222 1.76 12.37 3.14
CA HIS A 222 2.27 12.60 1.80
C HIS A 222 1.76 13.92 1.25
N ASP A 223 2.49 14.48 0.30
CA ASP A 223 2.30 15.85 -0.18
C ASP A 223 1.73 15.88 -1.60
N ILE A 224 1.94 14.81 -2.38
CA ILE A 224 1.51 14.69 -3.77
C ILE A 224 0.85 13.32 -3.97
N VAL A 225 -0.25 13.29 -4.71
CA VAL A 225 -0.95 12.06 -5.10
C VAL A 225 -1.18 12.08 -6.60
N ILE A 226 -0.84 10.98 -7.26
CA ILE A 226 -1.07 10.74 -8.67
C ILE A 226 -2.00 9.54 -8.77
N PHE A 227 -3.12 9.70 -9.46
CA PHE A 227 -3.99 8.59 -9.79
C PHE A 227 -3.81 8.21 -11.26
N ASP A 228 -3.24 7.03 -11.48
CA ASP A 228 -3.20 6.43 -12.81
C ASP A 228 -4.49 5.65 -13.07
N GLU A 229 -4.92 5.56 -14.33
CA GLU A 229 -6.22 4.98 -14.69
C GLU A 229 -7.41 5.55 -13.88
N ALA A 230 -7.40 6.88 -13.77
CA ALA A 230 -8.32 7.65 -12.92
C ALA A 230 -9.82 7.43 -13.22
N HIS A 231 -10.14 6.87 -14.39
CA HIS A 231 -11.50 6.47 -14.76
C HIS A 231 -12.11 5.42 -13.81
N THR A 232 -11.29 4.67 -13.07
CA THR A 232 -11.74 3.67 -12.09
C THR A 232 -11.90 4.21 -10.67
N ILE A 233 -11.54 5.46 -10.41
CA ILE A 233 -11.52 6.02 -9.06
C ILE A 233 -12.92 6.06 -8.44
N GLU A 234 -13.93 6.45 -9.21
CA GLU A 234 -15.28 6.67 -8.68
C GLU A 234 -15.88 5.40 -8.09
N SER A 235 -15.77 4.27 -8.80
CA SER A 235 -16.27 2.98 -8.32
C SER A 235 -15.51 2.52 -7.07
N VAL A 236 -14.18 2.55 -7.12
CA VAL A 236 -13.34 2.11 -5.99
C VAL A 236 -13.53 3.01 -4.75
N ALA A 237 -13.68 4.31 -4.94
CA ALA A 237 -13.97 5.25 -3.86
C ALA A 237 -15.36 4.96 -3.24
N SER A 238 -16.36 4.65 -4.07
CA SER A 238 -17.70 4.31 -3.60
C SER A 238 -17.71 3.05 -2.73
N ASP A 239 -16.93 2.03 -3.09
CA ASP A 239 -16.83 0.79 -2.33
C ASP A 239 -16.17 0.98 -0.94
N HIS A 240 -15.20 1.87 -0.83
CA HIS A 240 -14.41 2.07 0.40
C HIS A 240 -14.84 3.25 1.27
N LEU A 241 -15.50 4.26 0.70
CA LEU A 241 -16.06 5.40 1.43
C LEU A 241 -17.58 5.27 1.65
N GLY A 242 -18.24 4.40 0.88
CA GLY A 242 -19.67 4.14 0.98
C GLY A 242 -20.02 3.15 2.09
N VAL A 243 -21.31 3.11 2.41
CA VAL A 243 -21.89 2.12 3.33
C VAL A 243 -22.65 1.10 2.48
N GLY A 244 -22.17 -0.14 2.45
CA GLY A 244 -22.84 -1.24 1.75
C GLY A 244 -23.79 -2.01 2.67
N VAL A 245 -25.06 -2.11 2.27
CA VAL A 245 -26.04 -3.01 2.91
C VAL A 245 -26.50 -4.02 1.88
N SER A 246 -26.34 -5.31 2.19
CA SER A 246 -26.84 -6.40 1.34
C SER A 246 -27.76 -7.33 2.15
N SER A 247 -28.74 -7.94 1.48
CA SER A 247 -29.67 -8.87 2.12
C SER A 247 -28.93 -10.01 2.84
N GLY A 248 -27.94 -10.63 2.17
CA GLY A 248 -27.12 -11.68 2.79
C GLY A 248 -26.21 -11.17 3.91
N GLY A 249 -25.77 -9.90 3.86
CA GLY A 249 -25.05 -9.26 4.96
C GLY A 249 -25.92 -9.11 6.21
N VAL A 250 -27.16 -8.65 6.03
CA VAL A 250 -28.16 -8.52 7.09
C VAL A 250 -28.51 -9.89 7.67
N GLU A 251 -28.80 -10.88 6.83
CA GLU A 251 -29.13 -12.24 7.27
C GLU A 251 -27.99 -12.91 8.05
N ARG A 252 -26.74 -12.68 7.64
CA ARG A 252 -25.55 -13.15 8.38
C ARG A 252 -25.37 -12.46 9.74
N VAL A 253 -25.76 -11.19 9.87
CA VAL A 253 -25.74 -10.50 11.18
C VAL A 253 -26.88 -11.02 12.07
N LEU A 254 -28.09 -11.18 11.51
CA LEU A 254 -29.25 -11.70 12.23
C LEU A 254 -29.03 -13.13 12.71
N SER A 255 -28.47 -14.00 11.87
CA SER A 255 -28.17 -15.39 12.24
C SER A 255 -27.11 -15.53 13.34
N LYS A 256 -26.24 -14.53 13.56
CA LYS A 256 -25.35 -14.48 14.73
C LYS A 256 -26.10 -14.11 16.02
N LEU A 257 -27.15 -13.30 15.92
CA LEU A 257 -28.00 -12.94 17.06
C LEU A 257 -28.89 -14.13 17.47
N HIS A 258 -29.51 -14.78 16.48
CA HIS A 258 -30.30 -15.99 16.67
C HIS A 258 -30.41 -16.76 15.35
N SER A 259 -29.93 -18.00 15.33
CA SER A 259 -30.08 -18.90 14.19
C SER A 259 -31.25 -19.85 14.43
N GLU A 260 -32.34 -19.70 13.66
CA GLU A 260 -33.51 -20.58 13.77
C GLU A 260 -33.17 -22.06 13.48
N ARG A 261 -32.24 -22.31 12.56
CA ARG A 261 -31.83 -23.68 12.18
C ARG A 261 -31.07 -24.41 13.29
N THR A 262 -30.36 -23.68 14.14
CA THR A 262 -29.50 -24.29 15.18
C THR A 262 -29.95 -23.94 16.60
N HIS A 263 -30.96 -23.07 16.76
CA HIS A 263 -31.42 -22.48 18.01
C HIS A 263 -30.30 -21.92 18.89
N ARG A 264 -29.25 -21.39 18.27
CA ARG A 264 -28.08 -20.80 18.95
C ARG A 264 -27.87 -19.37 18.49
N GLY A 265 -27.32 -18.54 19.36
CA GLY A 265 -26.97 -17.16 19.03
C GLY A 265 -26.66 -16.35 20.29
N LEU A 266 -26.24 -15.10 20.11
CA LEU A 266 -25.92 -14.18 21.21
C LEU A 266 -27.11 -13.82 22.11
N LEU A 267 -28.34 -14.04 21.64
CA LEU A 267 -29.58 -13.74 22.38
C LEU A 267 -30.22 -14.98 23.03
N VAL A 268 -29.52 -16.12 23.07
CA VAL A 268 -29.97 -17.38 23.68
C VAL A 268 -29.06 -17.80 24.83
#